data_AF-A0A4C1TZV6-F1
#
_entry.id   AF-A0A4C1TZV6-F1
#
_cell.length_a   1.000
_cell.length_b   1.000
_cell.length_c   1.000
_cell.angle_alpha   90.00
_cell.angle_beta   90.00
_cell.angle_gamma   90.00
#
_symmetry.space_group_name_H-M   'P 1'
#
loop_
_entity.id
_entity.type
_entity.pdbx_description
1 polymer ?
#
loop_
_entity_poly.entity_id
_entity_poly.type
_entity_poly.pdbx_seq_one_letter_code
_entity_poly.pdbx_strand_id
1 'polypeptide(L)'
;MLKNKFEVVLEVLEQLTDSSQTSETRSGASLLLTAMQSFNFLTFLGFWAAVLPEVNDAQIYLQQRGLSVDKCAQKLCALKTLLVESRDRFVQEAIDFAKTLCEKLGIKLKTRRIRRKKRMHGDESSEDAALSHEQEIRREVFASFDKIIQEMTTRFQQIQEISDKFGFLMPAKL
;
A
#
# COMPACT_ATOMS: atom_id res chain seq x y z
N MET A 1 11.22 9.36 0.58
CA MET A 1 10.27 8.58 -0.26
C MET A 1 9.28 9.53 -0.93
N LEU A 2 8.67 9.13 -2.05
CA LEU A 2 7.82 9.96 -2.93
C LEU A 2 6.80 10.84 -2.19
N LYS A 3 6.21 10.35 -1.10
CA LYS A 3 5.31 11.12 -0.21
C LYS A 3 5.88 12.50 0.18
N ASN A 4 7.18 12.61 0.46
CA ASN A 4 7.82 13.86 0.88
C ASN A 4 8.04 14.85 -0.27
N LYS A 5 8.00 14.37 -1.52
CA LYS A 5 8.18 15.19 -2.73
C LYS A 5 6.88 15.33 -3.51
N PHE A 6 5.76 14.84 -2.99
CA PHE A 6 4.51 14.71 -3.72
C PHE A 6 4.01 16.06 -4.24
N GLU A 7 3.98 17.08 -3.37
CA GLU A 7 3.55 18.44 -3.74
C GLU A 7 4.45 19.05 -4.82
N VAL A 8 5.77 18.89 -4.70
CA VAL A 8 6.73 19.36 -5.71
C VAL A 8 6.50 18.67 -7.06
N VAL A 9 6.18 17.37 -7.07
CA VAL A 9 5.87 16.65 -8.31
C VAL A 9 4.56 17.17 -8.92
N LEU A 10 3.54 17.47 -8.11
CA LEU A 10 2.30 18.07 -8.60
C LEU A 10 2.56 19.44 -9.23
N GLU A 11 3.32 20.32 -8.57
CA GLU A 11 3.67 21.64 -9.09
C GLU A 11 4.41 21.56 -10.42
N VAL A 12 5.38 20.64 -10.54
CA VAL A 12 6.12 20.43 -11.79
C VAL A 12 5.18 19.90 -12.88
N LEU A 13 4.27 18.98 -12.56
CA LEU A 13 3.29 18.48 -13.54
C LEU A 13 2.34 19.58 -14.00
N GLU A 14 1.88 20.45 -13.10
CA GLU A 14 1.06 21.62 -13.44
C GLU A 14 1.79 22.55 -14.42
N GLN A 15 3.06 22.89 -14.15
CA GLN A 15 3.88 23.68 -15.08
C GLN A 15 4.06 23.00 -16.44
N LEU A 16 4.18 21.67 -16.48
CA LEU A 16 4.31 20.93 -17.73
C LEU A 16 3.01 20.84 -18.53
N THR A 17 1.86 21.23 -17.95
CA THR A 17 0.59 21.36 -18.69
C THR A 17 0.43 22.69 -19.42
N ASP A 18 1.35 23.64 -19.22
CA ASP A 18 1.30 24.96 -19.85
C ASP A 18 1.42 24.91 -21.38
N SER A 19 0.84 25.91 -22.03
CA SER A 19 0.83 26.04 -23.50
C SER A 19 2.21 26.23 -24.14
N SER A 20 3.25 26.51 -23.33
CA SER A 20 4.64 26.61 -23.77
C SER A 20 5.29 25.26 -24.10
N GLN A 21 4.71 24.14 -23.64
CA GLN A 21 5.21 22.79 -23.85
C GLN A 21 4.66 22.14 -25.12
N THR A 22 5.33 21.08 -25.59
CA THR A 22 4.86 20.29 -26.74
C THR A 22 3.50 19.64 -26.43
N SER A 23 2.69 19.40 -27.47
CA SER A 23 1.37 18.79 -27.29
C SER A 23 1.44 17.42 -26.60
N GLU A 24 2.50 16.65 -26.84
CA GLU A 24 2.73 15.35 -26.21
C GLU A 24 3.11 15.49 -24.73
N THR A 25 4.01 16.42 -24.40
CA THR A 25 4.39 16.69 -23.01
C THR A 25 3.19 17.13 -22.18
N ARG A 26 2.35 18.03 -22.71
CA ARG A 26 1.17 18.52 -22.00
C ARG A 26 0.14 17.42 -21.75
N SER A 27 -0.13 16.59 -22.75
CA SER A 27 -1.11 15.50 -22.60
C SER A 27 -0.62 14.46 -21.60
N GLY A 28 0.66 14.10 -21.64
CA GLY A 28 1.29 13.21 -20.67
C GLY A 28 1.25 13.78 -19.25
N ALA A 29 1.66 15.04 -19.07
CA ALA A 29 1.64 15.71 -17.78
C ALA A 29 0.22 15.82 -17.20
N SER A 30 -0.78 16.17 -18.03
CA SER A 30 -2.17 16.26 -17.61
C SER A 30 -2.75 14.92 -17.16
N LEU A 31 -2.42 13.84 -17.88
CA LEU A 31 -2.82 12.48 -17.52
C LEU A 31 -2.22 12.06 -16.18
N LEU A 32 -0.92 12.30 -15.98
CA LEU A 32 -0.23 12.00 -14.72
C LEU A 32 -0.77 12.83 -13.56
N LEU A 33 -0.99 14.12 -13.76
CA LEU A 33 -1.55 15.02 -12.75
C LEU A 33 -2.93 14.51 -12.29
N THR A 34 -3.80 14.16 -13.24
CA THR A 34 -5.13 13.60 -12.96
C THR A 34 -5.03 12.27 -12.20
N ALA A 35 -4.08 11.40 -12.57
CA ALA A 35 -3.88 10.12 -11.89
C ALA A 35 -3.35 10.30 -10.46
N MET A 36 -2.40 11.21 -10.26
CA MET A 36 -1.79 11.50 -8.95
C MET A 36 -2.76 12.19 -8.00
N GLN A 37 -3.70 12.98 -8.53
CA GLN A 37 -4.81 13.59 -7.79
C GLN A 37 -6.03 12.68 -7.67
N SER A 38 -5.87 11.36 -7.84
CA SER A 38 -6.94 10.39 -7.58
C SER A 38 -6.90 9.87 -6.14
N PHE A 39 -8.07 9.65 -5.55
CA PHE A 39 -8.19 9.06 -4.21
C PHE A 39 -7.45 7.71 -4.10
N ASN A 40 -7.52 6.88 -5.15
CA ASN A 40 -6.79 5.61 -5.23
C ASN A 40 -5.29 5.82 -5.10
N PHE A 41 -4.71 6.72 -5.92
CA PHE A 41 -3.27 6.97 -5.91
C PHE A 41 -2.83 7.48 -4.55
N LEU A 42 -3.55 8.44 -3.96
CA LEU A 42 -3.23 8.98 -2.64
C LEU A 42 -3.30 7.93 -1.54
N THR A 43 -4.28 7.02 -1.61
CA THR A 43 -4.40 5.92 -0.65
C THR A 43 -3.21 4.96 -0.78
N PHE A 44 -2.86 4.55 -2.00
CA PHE A 44 -1.69 3.71 -2.22
C PHE A 44 -0.37 4.42 -1.88
N LEU A 45 -0.28 5.73 -2.08
CA LEU A 45 0.88 6.53 -1.66
C LEU A 45 1.03 6.50 -0.13
N GLY A 46 -0.06 6.67 0.61
CA GLY A 46 -0.08 6.54 2.07
C GLY A 46 0.33 5.14 2.54
N PHE A 47 -0.28 4.11 1.94
CA PHE A 47 0.01 2.70 2.21
C PHE A 47 1.49 2.36 1.98
N TRP A 48 2.05 2.68 0.81
CA TRP A 48 3.45 2.39 0.51
C TRP A 48 4.42 3.21 1.36
N ALA A 49 4.05 4.44 1.75
CA ALA A 49 4.86 5.23 2.66
C ALA A 49 4.95 4.63 4.07
N ALA A 50 3.99 3.81 4.49
CA ALA A 50 4.02 3.07 5.75
C ALA A 50 4.76 1.74 5.62
N VAL A 51 4.52 0.98 4.55
CA VAL A 51 5.05 -0.39 4.40
C VAL A 51 6.52 -0.41 3.95
N LEU A 52 6.91 0.44 2.98
CA LEU A 52 8.26 0.38 2.41
C LEU A 52 9.38 0.65 3.42
N PRO A 53 9.26 1.59 4.39
CA PRO A 53 10.30 1.79 5.40
C PRO A 53 10.60 0.53 6.22
N GLU A 54 9.57 -0.20 6.63
CA GLU A 54 9.69 -1.42 7.44
C GLU A 54 10.40 -2.54 6.66
N VAL A 55 10.00 -2.72 5.39
CA VAL A 55 10.64 -3.69 4.49
C VAL A 55 12.09 -3.30 4.20
N ASN A 56 12.34 -2.00 3.97
CA ASN A 56 13.67 -1.49 3.69
C ASN A 56 14.60 -1.62 4.92
N ASP A 57 14.09 -1.41 6.13
CA ASP A 57 14.85 -1.61 7.36
C ASP A 57 15.27 -3.08 7.53
N ALA A 58 14.36 -4.03 7.27
CA ALA A 58 14.71 -5.45 7.23
C ALA A 58 15.72 -5.76 6.12
N GLN A 59 15.57 -5.18 4.94
CA GLN A 59 16.51 -5.38 3.83
C GLN A 59 17.91 -4.87 4.17
N ILE A 60 18.03 -3.67 4.72
CA ILE A 60 19.31 -3.09 5.15
C ILE A 60 19.96 -3.97 6.22
N TYR A 61 19.17 -4.45 7.19
CA TYR A 61 19.66 -5.36 8.21
C TYR A 61 20.24 -6.63 7.57
N LEU A 62 19.47 -7.31 6.71
CA LEU A 62 19.90 -8.58 6.08
C LEU A 62 21.14 -8.45 5.18
N GLN A 63 21.47 -7.25 4.71
CA GLN A 63 22.65 -6.98 3.89
C GLN A 63 23.94 -6.78 4.72
N GLN A 64 23.85 -6.78 6.06
CA GLN A 64 25.03 -6.68 6.92
C GLN A 64 25.93 -7.92 6.81
N ARG A 65 27.25 -7.71 6.85
CA ARG A 65 28.23 -8.80 6.83
C ARG A 65 28.29 -9.51 8.18
N GLY A 66 28.52 -10.82 8.16
CA GLY A 66 28.70 -11.62 9.38
C GLY A 66 27.40 -11.92 10.14
N LEU A 67 26.24 -11.75 9.49
CA LEU A 67 24.97 -12.15 10.07
C LEU A 67 24.84 -13.68 10.13
N SER A 68 24.43 -14.18 11.29
CA SER A 68 24.04 -15.58 11.45
C SER A 68 22.64 -15.80 10.87
N VAL A 69 22.37 -17.03 10.42
CA VAL A 69 21.05 -17.43 9.92
C VAL A 69 19.96 -17.18 10.97
N ASP A 70 20.27 -17.38 12.25
CA ASP A 70 19.36 -17.11 13.36
C ASP A 70 18.97 -15.63 13.46
N LYS A 71 19.94 -14.71 13.36
CA LYS A 71 19.66 -13.27 13.36
C LYS A 71 18.83 -12.85 12.14
N CYS A 72 19.07 -13.47 10.98
CA CYS A 72 18.25 -13.24 9.79
C CYS A 72 16.80 -13.70 10.02
N ALA A 73 16.61 -14.91 10.55
CA ALA A 73 15.29 -15.46 10.87
C ALA A 73 14.53 -14.57 11.87
N GLN A 74 15.20 -14.12 12.94
CA GLN A 74 14.63 -13.21 13.92
C GLN A 74 14.18 -11.88 13.30
N LYS A 75 15.00 -11.26 12.45
CA LYS A 75 14.62 -10.01 11.78
C LYS A 75 13.41 -10.18 10.87
N LEU A 76 13.37 -11.27 10.11
CA LEU A 76 12.28 -11.58 9.20
C LEU A 76 10.99 -11.92 9.94
N CYS A 77 11.09 -12.64 11.06
CA CYS A 77 9.97 -12.89 11.96
C CYS A 77 9.43 -11.57 12.55
N ALA A 78 10.30 -10.68 13.02
CA ALA A 78 9.91 -9.37 13.52
C ALA A 78 9.18 -8.53 12.45
N LEU A 79 9.69 -8.49 11.21
CA LEU A 79 9.00 -7.82 10.09
C LEU A 79 7.62 -8.43 9.83
N LYS A 80 7.53 -9.77 9.78
CA LYS A 80 6.25 -10.46 9.56
C LYS A 80 5.24 -10.11 10.66
N THR A 81 5.64 -10.20 11.92
CA THR A 81 4.79 -9.86 13.07
C THR A 81 4.32 -8.41 12.98
N LEU A 82 5.22 -7.47 12.72
CA LEU A 82 4.88 -6.07 12.56
C LEU A 82 3.86 -5.84 11.44
N LEU A 83 4.02 -6.49 10.28
CA LEU A 83 3.08 -6.40 9.16
C LEU A 83 1.71 -6.96 9.53
N VAL A 84 1.64 -8.10 10.20
CA VAL A 84 0.37 -8.72 10.62
C VAL A 84 -0.35 -7.85 11.66
N GLU A 85 0.35 -7.40 12.69
CA GLU A 85 -0.22 -6.61 13.79
C GLU A 85 -0.61 -5.20 13.36
N SER A 86 0.15 -4.60 12.42
CA SER A 86 -0.11 -3.25 11.94
C SER A 86 -1.09 -3.17 10.77
N ARG A 87 -1.56 -4.32 10.24
CA ARG A 87 -2.37 -4.42 9.02
C ARG A 87 -3.55 -3.44 9.00
N ASP A 88 -4.44 -3.54 9.97
CA ASP A 88 -5.66 -2.74 9.99
C ASP A 88 -5.37 -1.25 10.23
N ARG A 89 -4.38 -0.98 11.09
CA ARG A 89 -3.89 0.38 11.36
C ARG A 89 -3.34 1.05 10.11
N PHE A 90 -2.43 0.40 9.39
CA PHE A 90 -1.81 0.95 8.19
C PHE A 90 -2.82 1.17 7.06
N VAL A 91 -3.79 0.27 6.91
CA VAL A 91 -4.88 0.44 5.94
C VAL A 91 -5.74 1.65 6.30
N GLN A 92 -6.07 1.82 7.59
CA GLN A 92 -6.85 2.97 8.05
C GLN A 92 -6.08 4.28 7.88
N GLU A 93 -4.82 4.33 8.30
CA GLU A 93 -3.93 5.50 8.14
C GLU A 93 -3.74 5.89 6.67
N ALA A 94 -3.66 4.91 5.75
CA ALA A 94 -3.56 5.17 4.32
C ALA A 94 -4.83 5.86 3.76
N ILE A 95 -6.01 5.42 4.20
CA ILE A 95 -7.30 6.00 3.81
C ILE A 95 -7.43 7.42 4.39
N ASP A 96 -7.10 7.61 5.67
CA ASP A 96 -7.21 8.89 6.34
C ASP A 96 -6.22 9.92 5.77
N PHE A 97 -5.01 9.47 5.42
CA PHE A 97 -4.03 10.26 4.68
C PHE A 97 -4.61 10.73 3.33
N ALA A 98 -5.23 9.83 2.56
CA ALA A 98 -5.81 10.16 1.28
C ALA A 98 -6.99 11.15 1.40
N LYS A 99 -7.86 10.97 2.40
CA LYS A 99 -8.98 11.89 2.68
C LYS A 99 -8.47 13.29 3.00
N THR A 100 -7.53 13.40 3.94
CA THR A 100 -6.93 14.68 4.35
C THR A 100 -6.30 15.41 3.16
N LEU A 101 -5.61 14.67 2.29
CA LEU A 101 -4.95 15.25 1.13
C LEU A 101 -5.93 15.60 0.00
N CYS A 102 -6.99 14.81 -0.20
CA CYS A 102 -8.08 15.18 -1.10
C CYS A 102 -8.77 16.48 -0.66
N GLU A 103 -9.01 16.65 0.63
CA GLU A 103 -9.56 17.89 1.20
C GLU A 103 -8.64 19.08 0.95
N LYS A 104 -7.33 18.92 1.25
CA LYS A 104 -6.31 19.96 1.01
C LYS A 104 -6.24 20.38 -0.46
N LEU A 105 -6.35 19.44 -1.39
CA LEU A 105 -6.23 19.68 -2.83
C LEU A 105 -7.57 19.99 -3.53
N GLY A 106 -8.69 20.02 -2.79
CA GLY A 106 -10.02 20.25 -3.38
C GLY A 106 -10.51 19.13 -4.30
N ILE A 107 -9.96 17.92 -4.17
CA ILE A 107 -10.31 16.75 -5.00
C ILE A 107 -11.66 16.20 -4.54
N LYS A 108 -12.66 16.23 -5.42
CA LYS A 108 -13.97 15.63 -5.14
C LYS A 108 -13.87 14.10 -5.15
N LEU A 109 -14.16 13.49 -4.01
CA LEU A 109 -14.30 12.04 -3.90
C LEU A 109 -15.46 11.57 -4.78
N LYS A 110 -15.17 10.71 -5.76
CA LYS A 110 -16.19 10.15 -6.64
C LYS A 110 -17.09 9.21 -5.82
N THR A 111 -18.27 9.66 -5.46
CA THR A 111 -19.33 8.77 -4.98
C THR A 111 -19.84 7.97 -6.18
N ARG A 112 -19.58 6.66 -6.20
CA ARG A 112 -20.11 5.78 -7.26
C ARG A 112 -21.64 5.93 -7.25
N ARG A 113 -22.24 6.30 -8.40
CA ARG A 113 -23.70 6.22 -8.58
C ARG A 113 -24.09 4.75 -8.46
N ILE A 114 -24.71 4.37 -7.34
CA ILE A 114 -25.35 3.06 -7.20
C ILE A 114 -26.50 3.03 -8.21
N ARG A 115 -26.31 2.31 -9.32
CA ARG A 115 -27.35 2.14 -10.33
C ARG A 115 -28.36 1.14 -9.77
N ARG A 116 -29.40 1.64 -9.09
CA ARG A 116 -30.50 0.82 -8.59
C ARG A 116 -31.10 0.03 -9.74
N LYS A 117 -30.98 -1.30 -9.72
CA LYS A 117 -31.68 -2.17 -10.66
C LYS A 117 -33.18 -2.15 -10.31
N LYS A 118 -34.04 -2.13 -11.33
CA LYS A 118 -35.49 -2.15 -11.13
C LYS A 118 -35.89 -3.53 -10.60
N ARG A 119 -36.38 -3.60 -9.36
CA ARG A 119 -36.79 -4.85 -8.69
C ARG A 119 -38.01 -5.47 -9.39
N MET A 120 -38.03 -6.79 -9.56
CA MET A 120 -39.21 -7.54 -9.99
C MET A 120 -39.86 -8.21 -8.77
N HIS A 121 -41.18 -8.46 -8.85
CA HIS A 121 -41.95 -9.04 -7.76
C HIS A 121 -41.53 -10.51 -7.55
N GLY A 122 -41.06 -10.86 -6.34
CA GLY A 122 -40.57 -12.21 -5.99
C GLY A 122 -39.07 -12.31 -5.69
N ASP A 123 -38.32 -11.21 -5.75
CA ASP A 123 -36.89 -11.18 -5.44
C ASP A 123 -36.69 -11.10 -3.91
N GLU A 124 -36.42 -12.24 -3.25
CA GLU A 124 -36.03 -12.27 -1.84
C GLU A 124 -34.63 -11.65 -1.69
N SER A 125 -34.58 -10.55 -0.94
CA SER A 125 -33.47 -9.62 -0.76
C SER A 125 -32.06 -10.21 -0.83
N SER A 126 -31.41 -10.05 -1.97
CA SER A 126 -29.97 -9.74 -1.98
C SER A 126 -29.87 -8.24 -2.15
N GLU A 127 -29.51 -7.51 -1.09
CA GLU A 127 -29.19 -6.10 -1.22
C GLU A 127 -28.07 -5.97 -2.27
N ASP A 128 -28.31 -5.20 -3.35
CA ASP A 128 -27.33 -4.87 -4.39
C ASP A 128 -26.00 -4.47 -3.69
N ALA A 129 -25.08 -5.42 -3.55
CA ALA A 129 -23.84 -5.29 -2.77
C ALA A 129 -22.77 -4.51 -3.53
N ALA A 130 -23.18 -3.41 -4.18
CA ALA A 130 -22.25 -2.49 -4.81
C ALA A 130 -21.53 -1.70 -3.71
N LEU A 131 -20.28 -2.07 -3.43
CA LEU A 131 -19.41 -1.33 -2.53
C LEU A 131 -19.31 0.14 -2.98
N SER A 132 -19.29 1.05 -2.00
CA SER A 132 -18.85 2.43 -2.19
C SER A 132 -17.44 2.43 -2.79
N HIS A 133 -17.09 3.47 -3.55
CA HIS A 133 -15.72 3.64 -4.07
C HIS A 133 -14.67 3.55 -2.95
N GLU A 134 -14.95 4.15 -1.78
CA GLU A 134 -14.07 4.06 -0.61
C GLU A 134 -13.93 2.62 -0.10
N GLN A 135 -15.03 1.86 -0.06
CA GLN A 135 -15.03 0.47 0.39
C GLN A 135 -14.28 -0.44 -0.60
N GLU A 136 -14.37 -0.16 -1.90
CA GLU A 136 -13.63 -0.86 -2.95
C GLU A 136 -12.12 -0.62 -2.82
N ILE A 137 -11.70 0.63 -2.63
CA ILE A 137 -10.28 0.95 -2.38
C ILE A 137 -9.79 0.35 -1.07
N ARG A 138 -10.58 0.41 0.01
CA ARG A 138 -10.24 -0.26 1.27
C ARG A 138 -9.99 -1.75 1.04
N ARG A 139 -10.85 -2.42 0.26
CA ARG A 139 -10.68 -3.84 -0.12
C ARG A 139 -9.40 -4.07 -0.91
N GLU A 140 -9.08 -3.22 -1.87
CA GLU A 140 -7.86 -3.32 -2.69
C GLU A 140 -6.57 -3.14 -1.85
N VAL A 141 -6.56 -2.19 -0.91
CA VAL A 141 -5.42 -1.97 -0.02
C VAL A 141 -5.25 -3.17 0.92
N PHE A 142 -6.34 -3.70 1.48
CA PHE A 142 -6.28 -4.95 2.26
C PHE A 142 -5.72 -6.11 1.45
N ALA A 143 -6.24 -6.33 0.23
CA ALA A 143 -5.75 -7.40 -0.63
C ALA A 143 -4.25 -7.25 -0.96
N SER A 144 -3.80 -6.01 -1.16
CA SER A 144 -2.38 -5.70 -1.39
C SER A 144 -1.54 -6.00 -0.14
N PHE A 145 -2.02 -5.62 1.05
CA PHE A 145 -1.36 -5.90 2.32
C PHE A 145 -1.26 -7.42 2.58
N ASP A 146 -2.37 -8.14 2.41
CA ASP A 146 -2.46 -9.58 2.58
C ASP A 146 -1.50 -10.30 1.64
N LYS A 147 -1.39 -9.82 0.40
CA LYS A 147 -0.44 -10.36 -0.56
C LYS A 147 1.01 -10.16 -0.10
N ILE A 148 1.36 -9.00 0.47
CA ILE A 148 2.70 -8.77 1.03
C ILE A 148 2.97 -9.73 2.18
N ILE A 149 2.04 -9.89 3.13
CA ILE A 149 2.20 -10.82 4.26
C ILE A 149 2.42 -12.25 3.76
N GLN A 150 1.62 -12.68 2.78
CA GLN A 150 1.75 -14.01 2.17
C GLN A 150 3.12 -14.18 1.51
N GLU A 151 3.53 -13.23 0.67
CA GLU A 151 4.83 -13.29 -0.03
C GLU A 151 6.01 -13.27 0.94
N MET A 152 5.98 -12.43 1.98
CA MET A 152 7.01 -12.40 3.01
C MET A 152 7.08 -13.73 3.77
N THR A 153 5.92 -14.31 4.09
CA THR A 153 5.86 -15.61 4.76
C THR A 153 6.44 -16.71 3.89
N THR A 154 6.02 -16.82 2.63
CA THR A 154 6.47 -17.88 1.72
C THR A 154 7.95 -17.75 1.36
N ARG A 155 8.45 -16.55 1.06
CA ARG A 155 9.84 -16.34 0.65
C ARG A 155 10.84 -16.66 1.75
N PHE A 156 10.49 -16.39 3.00
CA PHE A 156 11.40 -16.51 4.13
C PHE A 156 11.19 -17.75 4.99
N GLN A 157 10.24 -18.62 4.60
CA GLN A 157 9.96 -19.87 5.29
C GLN A 157 11.22 -20.75 5.44
N GLN A 158 12.02 -20.90 4.38
CA GLN A 158 13.22 -21.74 4.42
C GLN A 158 14.28 -21.24 5.42
N ILE A 159 14.44 -19.92 5.57
CA ILE A 159 15.39 -19.36 6.54
C ILE A 159 14.95 -19.70 7.96
N GLN A 160 13.64 -19.66 8.23
CA GLN A 160 13.09 -20.04 9.52
C GLN A 160 13.31 -21.53 9.79
N GLU A 161 13.00 -22.41 8.83
CA GLU A 161 13.19 -23.86 8.95
C GLU A 161 14.66 -24.24 9.21
N ILE A 162 15.60 -23.57 8.54
CA ILE A 162 17.04 -23.78 8.76
C ILE A 162 17.44 -23.28 10.17
N SER A 163 16.97 -22.11 10.59
CA SER A 163 17.24 -21.57 11.93
C SER A 163 16.74 -22.51 13.04
N ASP A 164 15.57 -23.11 12.84
CA ASP A 164 14.97 -24.04 13.79
C ASP A 164 15.73 -25.38 13.80
N LYS A 165 16.04 -25.92 12.61
CA LYS A 165 16.78 -27.19 12.48
C LYS A 165 18.18 -27.13 13.06
N PHE A 166 18.89 -26.02 12.90
CA PHE A 166 20.25 -25.82 13.41
C PHE A 166 20.30 -25.04 14.73
N GLY A 167 19.14 -24.81 15.36
CA GLY A 167 19.06 -24.09 16.64
C GLY A 167 19.90 -24.71 17.75
N PHE A 168 20.10 -26.04 17.73
CA PHE A 168 20.94 -26.77 18.69
C PHE A 168 22.42 -26.37 18.67
N LEU A 169 22.91 -25.77 17.58
CA LEU A 169 24.28 -25.25 17.48
C LEU A 169 24.44 -23.88 18.15
N MET A 170 23.34 -23.27 18.60
CA MET A 170 23.33 -21.94 19.21
C MET A 170 23.19 -22.08 20.73
N PRO A 171 24.24 -21.77 21.52
CA PRO A 171 24.18 -21.87 22.99
C PRO A 171 23.08 -21.03 23.62
N ALA A 172 22.68 -19.93 22.96
CA ALA A 172 21.62 -19.03 23.42
C ALA A 172 20.19 -19.60 23.28
N LYS A 173 20.02 -20.76 22.61
CA LYS A 173 18.73 -21.44 22.41
C LYS A 173 18.60 -22.76 23.20
N LEU A 174 19.60 -23.12 24.01
CA LEU A 174 19.59 -24.32 24.87
C LEU A 174 19.01 -24.02 26.25
#